data_AF-A0A510K3K1-F1
#
_entry.id   AF-A0A510K3K1-F1
#
_cell.length_a   1.000
_cell.length_b   1.000
_cell.length_c   1.000
_cell.angle_alpha   90.00
_cell.angle_beta   90.00
_cell.angle_gamma   90.00
#
_symmetry.space_group_name_H-M   'P 1'
#
loop_
_entity.id
_entity.type
_entity.pdbx_description
1 polymer ?
#
loop_
_entity_poly.entity_id
_entity_poly.type
_entity_poly.pdbx_seq_one_letter_code
_entity_poly.pdbx_strand_id
1 'polypeptide(L)'
;MKKVGILFVLLSALSFSAASSKSSKTTTNQTVTGRFNQLEAEYERLVNMENQEYSKLKANAEAASNKLAEKEAQKAQIEERIAKIEAAADSKAFKAQYSELAKQYKAVVKALDSEIKSLSTTVENFAAIEALKGN
;
A
#
# COMPACT_ATOMS: atom_id res chain seq x y z
N MET A 1 -3.22 15.31 -30.25
CA MET A 1 -1.96 15.63 -29.55
C MET A 1 -2.06 15.11 -28.13
N LYS A 2 -1.15 14.20 -27.77
CA LYS A 2 -1.15 13.39 -26.55
C LYS A 2 -0.77 14.28 -25.35
N LYS A 3 -1.65 14.42 -24.37
CA LYS A 3 -1.28 14.91 -23.04
C LYS A 3 -1.05 13.69 -22.16
N VAL A 4 0.11 13.06 -22.31
CA VAL A 4 0.61 12.10 -21.32
C VAL A 4 1.19 12.95 -20.20
N GLY A 5 0.31 13.43 -19.32
CA GLY A 5 0.69 14.15 -18.12
C GLY A 5 1.26 13.15 -17.14
N ILE A 6 2.56 13.30 -16.85
CA ILE A 6 3.30 12.57 -15.82
C ILE A 6 2.49 12.54 -14.52
N LEU A 7 1.91 11.38 -14.21
CA LEU A 7 1.21 11.11 -12.96
C LEU A 7 2.20 10.48 -11.98
N PHE A 8 3.24 11.23 -11.61
CA PHE A 8 4.26 10.77 -10.66
C PHE A 8 4.52 11.83 -9.58
N VAL A 9 3.46 12.24 -8.87
CA VAL A 9 3.57 13.26 -7.81
C VAL A 9 3.08 12.80 -6.43
N LEU A 10 2.44 11.64 -6.28
CA LEU A 10 1.63 11.46 -5.07
C LEU A 10 2.26 10.82 -3.83
N LEU A 11 3.56 10.48 -3.74
CA LEU A 11 4.06 9.92 -2.47
C LEU A 11 5.54 10.12 -2.10
N SER A 12 6.20 11.18 -2.58
CA SER A 12 7.56 11.51 -2.15
C SER A 12 7.70 12.99 -1.77
N ALA A 13 6.81 13.45 -0.91
CA ALA A 13 7.03 14.64 -0.09
C ALA A 13 7.98 14.35 1.08
N LEU A 14 9.14 13.72 0.83
CA LEU A 14 10.28 13.71 1.74
C LEU A 14 11.57 13.70 0.91
N SER A 15 12.12 14.90 0.71
CA SER A 15 13.55 15.15 0.53
C SER A 15 14.21 14.79 -0.81
N PHE A 16 13.85 15.53 -1.87
CA PHE A 16 14.76 15.88 -2.97
C PHE A 16 15.13 17.37 -2.90
N SER A 17 15.48 17.87 -1.72
CA SER A 17 15.90 19.26 -1.53
C SER A 17 17.12 19.34 -0.60
N ALA A 18 18.29 18.88 -1.06
CA ALA A 18 19.61 19.35 -0.60
C ALA A 18 20.74 18.48 -1.17
N ALA A 19 21.06 18.63 -2.45
CA ALA A 19 22.41 18.30 -2.94
C ALA A 19 22.83 19.13 -4.18
N SER A 20 22.12 20.21 -4.53
CA SER A 20 22.48 21.08 -5.67
C SER A 20 23.27 22.34 -5.26
N SER A 21 23.84 22.39 -4.05
CA SER A 21 24.67 23.51 -3.61
C SER A 21 26.16 23.32 -3.96
N LYS A 22 26.47 23.30 -5.26
CA LYS A 22 27.68 23.96 -5.78
C LYS A 22 27.60 24.07 -7.30
N SER A 23 27.05 25.21 -7.72
CA SER A 23 27.35 25.82 -9.01
C SER A 23 28.87 26.00 -9.12
N SER A 24 29.54 25.07 -9.82
CA SER A 24 30.85 25.33 -10.39
C SER A 24 30.64 25.70 -11.84
N LYS A 25 30.91 26.97 -12.13
CA LYS A 25 30.92 27.59 -13.44
C LYS A 25 31.94 26.90 -14.34
N THR A 26 31.51 25.84 -15.02
CA THR A 26 32.17 25.36 -16.24
C THR A 26 31.12 25.34 -17.34
N THR A 27 31.11 26.40 -18.15
CA THR A 27 30.43 26.41 -19.44
C THR A 27 31.17 25.45 -20.36
N THR A 28 30.99 24.14 -20.16
CA THR A 28 31.42 23.15 -21.15
C THR A 28 30.47 23.31 -22.32
N ASN A 29 30.99 23.66 -23.50
CA ASN A 29 30.28 23.59 -24.77
C ASN A 29 29.77 22.16 -24.99
N GLN A 30 28.66 21.78 -24.35
CA GLN A 30 28.00 20.53 -24.66
C GLN A 30 27.38 20.70 -26.04
N THR A 31 27.88 19.93 -27.00
CA THR A 31 27.28 19.82 -28.32
C THR A 31 25.83 19.35 -28.17
N VAL A 32 24.97 19.68 -29.14
CA VAL A 32 23.58 19.20 -29.16
C VAL A 32 23.50 17.68 -28.95
N THR A 33 24.46 16.94 -29.52
CA THR A 33 24.62 15.50 -29.34
C THR A 33 24.93 15.09 -27.90
N GLY A 34 25.80 15.82 -27.19
CA GLY A 34 26.10 15.53 -25.78
C GLY A 34 24.86 15.69 -24.88
N ARG A 35 24.08 16.75 -25.11
CA ARG A 35 22.81 16.99 -24.38
C ARG A 35 21.76 15.94 -24.71
N PHE A 36 21.67 15.53 -25.97
CA PHE A 36 20.75 14.46 -26.40
C PHE A 36 21.09 13.13 -25.72
N ASN A 37 22.37 12.73 -25.72
CA ASN A 37 22.80 11.48 -25.08
C ASN A 37 22.55 11.49 -23.56
N GLN A 38 22.72 12.64 -22.90
CA GLN A 38 22.38 12.78 -21.49
C GLN A 38 20.87 12.62 -21.25
N LEU A 39 20.03 13.23 -22.08
CA LEU A 39 18.57 13.10 -21.97
C LEU A 39 18.11 11.66 -22.21
N GLU A 40 18.73 10.94 -23.15
CA GLU A 40 18.41 9.54 -23.39
C GLU A 40 18.75 8.67 -22.18
N ALA A 41 19.92 8.89 -21.56
CA ALA A 41 20.32 8.20 -20.34
C ALA A 41 19.40 8.52 -19.14
N GLU A 42 18.95 9.77 -19.02
CA GLU A 42 17.97 10.17 -18.00
C GLU A 42 16.61 9.52 -18.23
N TYR A 43 16.16 9.42 -19.49
CA TYR A 43 14.93 8.74 -19.87
C TYR A 43 14.98 7.25 -19.54
N GLU A 44 16.04 6.54 -19.95
CA GLU A 44 16.21 5.11 -19.61
C GLU A 44 16.22 4.88 -18.10
N ARG A 45 16.88 5.75 -17.35
CA ARG A 45 16.89 5.68 -15.88
C ARG A 45 15.49 5.87 -15.30
N LEU A 46 14.72 6.82 -15.82
CA LEU A 46 13.36 7.08 -15.37
C LEU A 46 12.45 5.88 -15.63
N VAL A 47 12.50 5.31 -16.83
CA VAL A 47 11.72 4.10 -17.20
C VAL A 47 12.09 2.92 -16.32
N ASN A 48 13.38 2.71 -16.06
CA ASN A 48 13.84 1.63 -15.17
C ASN A 48 13.33 1.81 -13.74
N MET A 49 13.36 3.04 -13.21
CA MET A 49 12.85 3.35 -11.88
C MET A 49 11.33 3.14 -11.80
N GLU A 50 10.58 3.59 -12.79
CA GLU A 50 9.12 3.39 -12.87
C GLU A 50 8.76 1.90 -12.87
N ASN A 51 9.44 1.09 -13.68
CA ASN A 51 9.22 -0.35 -13.71
C ASN A 51 9.56 -1.05 -12.39
N GLN A 52 10.61 -0.60 -11.69
CA GLN A 52 10.96 -1.11 -10.38
C GLN A 52 9.91 -0.76 -9.32
N GLU A 53 9.48 0.50 -9.26
CA GLU A 53 8.46 0.94 -8.31
C GLU A 53 7.12 0.25 -8.57
N TYR A 54 6.71 0.12 -9.83
CA TYR A 54 5.52 -0.64 -10.20
C TYR A 54 5.60 -2.10 -9.74
N SER A 55 6.75 -2.76 -9.93
CA SER A 55 6.95 -4.15 -9.50
C SER A 55 6.86 -4.31 -7.98
N LYS A 56 7.38 -3.33 -7.21
CA LYS A 56 7.26 -3.31 -5.75
C LYS A 56 5.81 -3.14 -5.32
N LEU A 57 5.08 -2.20 -5.93
CA LEU A 57 3.67 -1.95 -5.65
C LEU A 57 2.83 -3.21 -5.92
N LYS A 58 3.09 -3.88 -7.05
CA LYS A 58 2.43 -5.15 -7.40
C LYS A 58 2.68 -6.23 -6.36
N ALA A 59 3.94 -6.47 -6.00
CA ALA A 59 4.30 -7.48 -5.00
C ALA A 59 3.68 -7.18 -3.62
N ASN A 60 3.62 -5.90 -3.23
CA ASN A 60 2.98 -5.49 -1.98
C ASN A 60 1.45 -5.73 -2.03
N ALA A 61 0.80 -5.38 -3.14
CA ALA A 61 -0.63 -5.61 -3.32
C ALA A 61 -0.99 -7.10 -3.33
N GLU A 62 -0.19 -7.94 -4.00
CA GLU A 62 -0.35 -9.40 -3.99
C GLU A 62 -0.20 -9.97 -2.56
N ALA A 63 0.82 -9.53 -1.82
CA ALA A 63 1.00 -9.91 -0.42
C ALA A 63 -0.16 -9.43 0.47
N ALA A 64 -0.66 -8.22 0.24
CA ALA A 64 -1.79 -7.66 0.95
C ALA A 64 -3.08 -8.44 0.67
N SER A 65 -3.34 -8.81 -0.59
CA SER A 65 -4.49 -9.62 -1.00
C SER A 65 -4.48 -10.99 -0.34
N ASN A 66 -3.32 -11.66 -0.29
CA ASN A 66 -3.19 -12.96 0.36
C ASN A 66 -3.48 -12.86 1.87
N LYS A 67 -2.94 -11.82 2.52
CA LYS A 67 -3.20 -11.57 3.94
C LYS A 67 -4.65 -11.19 4.20
N LEU A 68 -5.29 -10.43 3.32
CA LEU A 68 -6.66 -10.00 3.47
C LEU A 68 -7.61 -11.19 3.57
N ALA A 69 -7.49 -12.17 2.66
CA ALA A 69 -8.27 -13.40 2.70
C ALA A 69 -8.07 -14.18 4.02
N GLU A 70 -6.84 -14.28 4.51
CA GLU A 70 -6.54 -14.93 5.80
C GLU A 70 -7.22 -14.20 6.97
N LYS A 71 -7.13 -12.86 7.01
CA LYS A 71 -7.69 -12.03 8.08
C LYS A 71 -9.22 -12.04 8.08
N GLU A 72 -9.85 -12.02 6.92
CA GLU A 72 -11.31 -12.16 6.80
C GLU A 72 -11.80 -13.52 7.30
N ALA A 73 -11.10 -14.61 6.97
CA ALA A 73 -11.42 -15.93 7.50
C ALA A 73 -11.24 -16.01 9.02
N GLN A 74 -10.15 -15.44 9.57
CA GLN A 74 -9.93 -15.35 11.01
C GLN A 74 -11.04 -14.57 11.71
N LYS A 75 -11.46 -13.43 11.13
CA LYS A 75 -12.55 -12.62 11.66
C LYS A 75 -13.85 -13.43 11.74
N ALA A 76 -14.23 -14.12 10.67
CA ALA A 76 -15.44 -14.93 10.64
C ALA A 76 -15.44 -16.04 11.70
N GLN A 77 -14.29 -16.73 11.89
CA GLN A 77 -14.16 -17.75 12.94
C GLN A 77 -14.31 -17.17 14.36
N ILE A 78 -13.79 -15.97 14.60
CA ILE A 78 -13.92 -15.30 15.91
C ILE A 78 -15.37 -14.85 16.14
N GLU A 79 -16.04 -14.29 15.13
CA GLU A 79 -17.45 -13.90 15.22
C GLU A 79 -18.35 -15.11 15.54
N GLU A 80 -18.09 -16.27 14.92
CA GLU A 80 -18.80 -17.51 15.25
C GLU A 80 -18.56 -17.93 16.71
N ARG A 81 -17.32 -17.83 17.21
CA ARG A 81 -17.00 -18.13 18.62
C ARG A 81 -17.69 -17.18 19.58
N ILE A 82 -17.74 -15.88 19.27
CA ILE A 82 -18.48 -14.89 20.06
C ILE A 82 -19.95 -15.30 20.16
N ALA A 83 -20.60 -15.63 19.04
CA ALA A 83 -22.00 -16.05 19.03
C ALA A 83 -22.25 -17.28 19.91
N LYS A 84 -21.36 -18.28 19.85
CA LYS A 84 -21.43 -19.48 20.72
C LYS A 84 -21.27 -19.15 22.21
N ILE A 85 -20.33 -18.25 22.54
CA ILE A 85 -20.09 -17.79 23.91
C ILE A 85 -21.31 -17.05 24.44
N GLU A 86 -21.88 -16.14 23.65
CA GLU A 86 -23.05 -15.35 24.03
C GLU A 86 -24.30 -16.22 24.21
N ALA A 87 -24.55 -17.16 23.29
CA ALA A 87 -25.65 -18.11 23.40
C ALA A 87 -25.53 -19.02 24.63
N ALA A 88 -24.32 -19.41 25.01
CA ALA A 88 -24.08 -20.23 26.19
C ALA A 88 -24.12 -19.42 27.50
N ALA A 89 -23.87 -18.11 27.47
CA ALA A 89 -23.68 -17.30 28.68
C ALA A 89 -24.93 -17.23 29.56
N ASP A 90 -26.13 -17.24 28.96
CA ASP A 90 -27.39 -17.10 29.69
C ASP A 90 -27.79 -18.35 30.49
N SER A 91 -27.21 -19.51 30.18
CA SER A 91 -27.54 -20.78 30.85
C SER A 91 -26.45 -21.26 31.82
N LYS A 92 -25.43 -20.44 32.12
CA LYS A 92 -24.23 -20.87 32.86
C LYS A 92 -24.05 -20.09 34.16
N ALA A 93 -23.55 -20.79 35.19
CA ALA A 93 -23.21 -20.20 36.49
C ALA A 93 -22.15 -19.09 36.43
N PHE A 94 -21.35 -19.07 35.36
CA PHE A 94 -20.22 -18.13 35.15
C PHE A 94 -20.54 -17.04 34.12
N LYS A 95 -21.80 -16.58 34.05
CA LYS A 95 -22.26 -15.59 33.06
C LYS A 95 -21.35 -14.36 32.95
N ALA A 96 -20.83 -13.86 34.08
CA ALA A 96 -19.90 -12.73 34.09
C ALA A 96 -18.59 -13.03 33.34
N GLN A 97 -18.00 -14.21 33.54
CA GLN A 97 -16.78 -14.63 32.85
C GLN A 97 -17.01 -14.83 31.35
N TYR A 98 -18.15 -15.42 30.95
CA TYR A 98 -18.51 -15.58 29.53
C TYR A 98 -18.72 -14.22 28.85
N SER A 99 -19.40 -13.28 29.52
CA SER A 99 -19.59 -11.92 29.00
C SER A 99 -18.26 -11.18 28.83
N GLU A 100 -17.36 -11.29 29.80
CA GLU A 100 -16.03 -10.69 29.70
C GLU A 100 -15.19 -11.32 28.58
N LEU A 101 -15.23 -12.63 28.43
CA LEU A 101 -14.56 -13.34 27.34
C LEU A 101 -15.10 -12.90 25.97
N ALA A 102 -16.42 -12.75 25.81
CA ALA A 102 -17.03 -12.23 24.58
C ALA A 102 -16.54 -10.81 24.25
N LYS A 103 -16.39 -9.93 25.26
CA LYS A 103 -15.84 -8.58 25.05
C LYS A 103 -14.40 -8.60 24.56
N GLN A 104 -13.56 -9.47 25.11
CA GLN A 104 -12.17 -9.61 24.66
C GLN A 104 -12.09 -10.06 23.21
N TYR A 105 -12.89 -11.05 22.80
CA TYR A 105 -12.99 -11.45 21.41
C TYR A 105 -13.50 -10.31 20.50
N LYS A 106 -14.50 -9.53 20.94
CA LYS A 106 -14.98 -8.36 20.18
C LYS A 106 -13.90 -7.29 20.01
N ALA A 107 -13.01 -7.11 20.99
CA ALA A 107 -11.87 -6.22 20.85
C ALA A 107 -10.88 -6.70 19.77
N VAL A 108 -10.63 -8.02 19.70
CA VAL A 108 -9.83 -8.62 18.62
C VAL A 108 -10.48 -8.42 17.25
N VAL A 109 -11.80 -8.59 17.14
CA VAL A 109 -12.54 -8.31 15.89
C VAL A 109 -12.33 -6.88 15.41
N LYS A 110 -12.41 -5.89 16.31
CA LYS A 110 -12.16 -4.48 15.96
C LYS A 110 -10.73 -4.21 15.47
N ALA A 111 -9.74 -4.90 16.05
CA ALA A 111 -8.36 -4.83 15.57
C ALA A 111 -8.24 -5.44 14.17
N LEU A 112 -8.86 -6.60 13.94
CA LEU A 112 -8.93 -7.24 12.62
C LEU A 112 -9.61 -6.36 11.57
N ASP A 113 -10.72 -5.67 11.91
CA ASP A 113 -11.38 -4.73 11.00
C ASP A 113 -10.43 -3.62 10.54
N SER A 114 -9.59 -3.12 11.45
CA SER A 114 -8.61 -2.08 11.14
C SER A 114 -7.50 -2.61 10.23
N GLU A 115 -7.02 -3.83 10.47
CA GLU A 115 -6.04 -4.51 9.61
C GLU A 115 -6.61 -4.80 8.22
N ILE A 116 -7.82 -5.38 8.14
CA ILE A 116 -8.51 -5.68 6.89
C ILE A 116 -8.69 -4.41 6.06
N LYS A 117 -9.13 -3.30 6.68
CA LYS A 117 -9.29 -2.01 5.99
C LYS A 117 -7.98 -1.50 5.39
N SER A 118 -6.88 -1.61 6.14
CA SER A 118 -5.54 -1.21 5.67
C SER A 118 -5.07 -2.05 4.48
N LEU A 119 -5.29 -3.37 4.55
CA LEU A 119 -4.96 -4.31 3.49
C LEU A 119 -5.83 -4.07 2.24
N SER A 120 -7.14 -3.86 2.38
CA SER A 120 -8.03 -3.58 1.24
C SER A 120 -7.65 -2.26 0.58
N THR A 121 -7.33 -1.22 1.36
CA THR A 121 -6.83 0.06 0.82
C THR A 121 -5.55 -0.13 0.01
N THR A 122 -4.63 -1.01 0.44
CA THR A 122 -3.39 -1.30 -0.31
C THR A 122 -3.70 -1.97 -1.66
N VAL A 123 -4.62 -2.94 -1.67
CA VAL A 123 -5.05 -3.64 -2.88
C VAL A 123 -5.78 -2.69 -3.84
N GLU A 124 -6.72 -1.89 -3.33
CA GLU A 124 -7.51 -0.92 -4.10
C GLU A 124 -6.62 0.17 -4.72
N ASN A 125 -5.67 0.71 -3.97
CA ASN A 125 -4.72 1.70 -4.47
C ASN A 125 -3.88 1.14 -5.63
N PHE A 126 -3.43 -0.11 -5.54
CA PHE A 126 -2.70 -0.74 -6.64
C PHE A 126 -3.59 -0.96 -7.87
N ALA A 127 -4.83 -1.43 -7.69
CA ALA A 127 -5.77 -1.59 -8.79
C ALA A 127 -6.04 -0.26 -9.52
N ALA A 128 -6.13 0.85 -8.78
CA ALA A 128 -6.26 2.19 -9.36
C ALA A 128 -5.01 2.58 -10.18
N ILE A 129 -3.80 2.32 -9.67
CA ILE A 129 -2.54 2.56 -10.40
C ILE A 129 -2.45 1.69 -11.67
N GLU A 130 -2.84 0.42 -11.57
CA GLU A 130 -2.84 -0.51 -12.70
C GLU A 130 -3.80 -0.06 -13.82
N ALA A 131 -5.00 0.39 -13.45
CA ALA A 131 -5.97 0.95 -14.41
C ALA A 131 -5.46 2.23 -15.11
N LEU A 132 -4.65 3.04 -14.43
CA LEU A 132 -4.03 4.23 -15.01
C LEU A 132 -2.88 3.89 -15.97
N LYS A 133 -2.17 2.78 -15.73
CA LYS A 133 -1.09 2.29 -16.60
C LYS A 133 -1.61 1.56 -17.85
N GLY A 134 -2.79 0.93 -17.76
CA GLY A 134 -3.42 0.21 -18.86
C GLY A 134 -4.16 1.09 -19.90
N ASN A 135 -4.30 2.39 -19.64
CA ASN A 135 -4.88 3.40 -20.54
C ASN A 135 -3.79 4.24 -21.22
#